data_AF-A0A2S8FIW6-F1
#
_entry.id   AF-A0A2S8FIW6-F1
#
_cell.length_a   1.000
_cell.length_b   1.000
_cell.length_c   1.000
_cell.angle_alpha   90.00
_cell.angle_beta   90.00
_cell.angle_gamma   90.00
#
_symmetry.space_group_name_H-M   'P 1'
#
loop_
_entity.id
_entity.type
_entity.pdbx_description
1 polymer ?
#
loop_
_entity_poly.entity_id
_entity_poly.type
_entity_poly.pdbx_seq_one_letter_code
_entity_poly.pdbx_strand_id
1 'polypeptide(L)'
;MSSSDDATPIRHSEAFPVRPPVSWVIFPHWPEDGDHWIHPDDRSKAEGLIPSDFIFRRELTDDDWYMLSYGDVHMKTRPVMVDEVPEPKFKMGEIVELAHQFEVDKIAIGTIYAIRYSEYHREPQYYLIRGELKSQNAYLAKDLRPYEPPKEFHAMHEFEP
;
A
#
# COMPACT_ATOMS: atom_id res chain seq x y z
N MET A 1 41.16 17.98 -42.78
CA MET A 1 41.63 17.31 -41.55
C MET A 1 42.16 18.42 -40.66
N SER A 2 41.63 18.77 -39.48
CA SER A 2 40.84 18.03 -38.47
C SER A 2 39.75 18.97 -37.94
N SER A 3 38.48 18.56 -37.92
CA SER A 3 37.80 17.80 -36.85
C SER A 3 37.94 18.43 -35.46
N SER A 4 36.82 19.06 -35.08
CA SER A 4 36.40 19.55 -33.78
C SER A 4 36.69 18.58 -32.64
N ASP A 5 37.10 19.12 -31.49
CA ASP A 5 36.98 18.44 -30.21
C ASP A 5 36.59 19.50 -29.16
N ASP A 6 35.29 19.85 -29.16
CA ASP A 6 34.66 20.65 -28.11
C ASP A 6 34.25 19.70 -26.99
N ALA A 7 35.22 19.33 -26.15
CA ALA A 7 34.97 18.49 -24.99
C ALA A 7 34.27 19.34 -23.92
N THR A 8 32.94 19.34 -23.97
CA THR A 8 32.11 19.87 -22.87
C THR A 8 32.40 19.02 -21.62
N PRO A 9 32.87 19.60 -20.50
CA PRO A 9 33.09 18.81 -19.30
C PRO A 9 31.75 18.29 -18.79
N ILE A 10 31.64 16.97 -18.61
CA ILE A 10 30.53 16.33 -17.92
C ILE A 10 30.48 16.94 -16.52
N ARG A 11 29.53 17.85 -16.29
CA ARG A 11 29.22 18.31 -14.94
C ARG A 11 28.70 17.10 -14.18
N HIS A 12 29.52 16.57 -13.29
CA HIS A 12 29.05 15.68 -12.24
C HIS A 12 28.03 16.48 -11.43
N SER A 13 26.74 16.18 -11.64
CA SER A 13 25.68 16.69 -10.78
C SER A 13 25.96 16.15 -9.39
N GLU A 14 26.42 17.01 -8.47
CA GLU A 14 26.39 16.77 -7.02
C GLU A 14 24.93 16.80 -6.53
N ALA A 15 24.04 16.07 -7.20
CA ALA A 15 22.74 15.76 -6.67
C ALA A 15 23.00 14.67 -5.63
N PHE A 16 23.00 15.07 -4.35
CA PHE A 16 22.79 14.20 -3.20
C PHE A 16 21.85 13.05 -3.59
N PRO A 17 22.05 11.81 -3.11
CA PRO A 17 21.09 10.75 -3.40
C PRO A 17 19.75 11.21 -2.85
N VAL A 18 18.86 11.64 -3.75
CA VAL A 18 17.50 12.01 -3.42
C VAL A 18 16.91 10.71 -2.91
N ARG A 19 16.56 10.67 -1.61
CA ARG A 19 15.87 9.53 -1.03
C ARG A 19 14.74 9.15 -1.99
N PRO A 20 14.67 7.89 -2.46
CA PRO A 20 13.63 7.49 -3.38
C PRO A 20 12.27 7.74 -2.70
N PRO A 21 11.26 8.19 -3.47
CA PRO A 21 9.94 8.42 -2.90
C PRO A 21 9.35 7.10 -2.40
N VAL A 22 8.35 7.23 -1.53
CA VAL A 22 7.50 6.10 -1.14
C VAL A 22 6.87 5.50 -2.41
N SER A 23 6.89 4.17 -2.49
CA SER A 23 6.32 3.42 -3.60
C SER A 23 5.43 2.29 -3.09
N TRP A 24 4.60 1.74 -3.97
CA TRP A 24 3.75 0.59 -3.67
C TRP A 24 4.12 -0.56 -4.59
N VAL A 25 4.30 -1.74 -4.02
CA VAL A 25 4.93 -2.86 -4.70
C VAL A 25 4.22 -4.17 -4.39
N ILE A 26 4.30 -5.11 -5.32
CA ILE A 26 3.89 -6.50 -5.13
C ILE A 26 5.07 -7.45 -5.41
N PHE A 27 4.96 -8.67 -4.89
CA PHE A 27 5.94 -9.73 -5.09
C PHE A 27 5.24 -10.96 -5.71
N PRO A 28 5.01 -10.97 -7.03
CA PRO A 28 4.29 -12.08 -7.67
C PRO A 28 5.10 -13.38 -7.64
N HIS A 29 6.42 -13.28 -7.47
CA HIS A 29 7.35 -14.40 -7.44
C HIS A 29 8.40 -14.22 -6.33
N TRP A 30 8.95 -15.32 -5.83
CA TRP A 30 10.16 -15.28 -5.01
C TRP A 30 11.34 -14.82 -5.87
N PRO A 31 12.20 -13.90 -5.36
CA PRO A 31 13.48 -13.63 -5.99
C PRO A 31 14.34 -14.90 -6.12
N GLU A 32 15.13 -14.98 -7.18
CA GLU A 32 15.96 -16.14 -7.50
C GLU A 32 16.94 -16.52 -6.37
N ASP A 33 17.46 -15.51 -5.66
CA ASP A 33 18.40 -15.66 -4.54
C ASP A 33 17.75 -16.13 -3.21
N GLY A 34 16.46 -16.47 -3.23
CA GLY A 34 15.70 -16.95 -2.07
C GLY A 34 15.26 -15.82 -1.13
N ASP A 35 15.46 -15.99 0.17
CA ASP A 35 14.99 -15.07 1.24
C ASP A 35 16.11 -14.19 1.84
N HIS A 36 17.34 -14.31 1.34
CA HIS A 36 18.51 -13.64 1.92
C HIS A 36 18.47 -12.10 1.85
N TRP A 37 17.59 -11.56 1.00
CA TRP A 37 17.33 -10.14 0.89
C TRP A 37 16.43 -9.62 2.02
N ILE A 38 15.74 -10.49 2.76
CA ILE A 38 14.95 -10.13 3.93
C ILE A 38 15.82 -10.18 5.19
N HIS A 39 15.67 -9.19 6.07
CA HIS A 39 16.36 -9.18 7.35
C HIS A 39 16.07 -10.48 8.12
N PRO A 40 17.08 -11.14 8.74
CA PRO A 40 16.89 -12.46 9.37
C PRO A 40 15.73 -12.52 10.35
N ASP A 41 15.55 -11.48 11.18
CA ASP A 41 14.48 -11.41 12.18
C ASP A 41 13.08 -11.25 11.57
N ASP A 42 12.99 -10.91 10.29
CA ASP A 42 11.73 -10.65 9.58
C ASP A 42 11.36 -11.75 8.58
N ARG A 43 12.22 -12.76 8.36
CA ARG A 43 11.98 -13.82 7.36
C ARG A 43 10.67 -14.58 7.59
N SER A 44 10.37 -14.91 8.84
CA SER A 44 9.12 -15.60 9.19
C SER A 44 7.88 -14.74 8.92
N LYS A 45 8.01 -13.41 8.85
CA LYS A 45 6.89 -12.51 8.54
C LYS A 45 6.53 -12.54 7.05
N ALA A 46 7.48 -12.91 6.19
CA ALA A 46 7.24 -13.02 4.76
C ALA A 46 6.51 -14.31 4.37
N GLU A 47 6.54 -15.32 5.25
CA GLU A 47 5.79 -16.57 5.05
C GLU A 47 4.29 -16.29 4.93
N GLY A 48 3.69 -16.72 3.81
CA GLY A 48 2.27 -16.49 3.52
C GLY A 48 1.93 -15.09 2.99
N LEU A 49 2.90 -14.17 2.97
CA LEU A 49 2.77 -12.83 2.37
C LEU A 49 3.52 -12.73 1.03
N ILE A 50 4.54 -13.54 0.81
CA ILE A 50 5.31 -13.58 -0.44
C ILE A 50 5.45 -15.04 -0.90
N PRO A 51 5.25 -15.34 -2.20
CA PRO A 51 4.75 -14.46 -3.24
C PRO A 51 3.25 -14.19 -3.06
N SER A 52 2.81 -12.98 -3.42
CA SER A 52 1.39 -12.61 -3.44
C SER A 52 1.14 -11.36 -4.28
N ASP A 53 -0.13 -11.05 -4.44
CA ASP A 53 -0.65 -9.79 -4.94
C ASP A 53 -0.94 -8.77 -3.81
N PHE A 54 -0.45 -8.99 -2.58
CA PHE A 54 -0.56 -7.98 -1.53
C PHE A 54 0.24 -6.73 -1.89
N ILE A 55 -0.40 -5.57 -1.76
CA ILE A 55 0.23 -4.28 -2.07
C ILE A 55 0.97 -3.79 -0.82
N PHE A 56 2.30 -3.89 -0.83
CA PHE A 56 3.15 -3.36 0.24
C PHE A 56 3.46 -1.90 -0.02
N ARG A 57 3.45 -1.09 1.04
CA ARG A 57 4.08 0.23 1.01
C ARG A 57 5.59 0.05 1.24
N ARG A 58 6.41 0.56 0.34
CA ARG A 58 7.88 0.50 0.39
C ARG A 58 8.46 1.89 0.63
N GLU A 59 9.29 2.03 1.65
CA GLU A 59 9.99 3.27 2.00
C GLU A 59 11.45 2.99 2.34
N LEU A 60 12.38 3.83 1.88
CA LEU A 60 13.79 3.72 2.25
C LEU A 60 14.00 4.29 3.66
N THR A 61 14.62 3.51 4.54
CA THR A 61 14.97 3.90 5.91
C THR A 61 16.38 4.49 5.99
N ASP A 62 16.71 5.13 7.11
CA ASP A 62 18.01 5.81 7.31
C ASP A 62 19.22 4.85 7.35
N ASP A 63 18.99 3.55 7.54
CA ASP A 63 20.00 2.48 7.62
C ASP A 63 20.24 1.75 6.29
N ASP A 64 19.88 2.36 5.16
CA ASP A 64 19.98 1.80 3.79
C ASP A 64 19.16 0.51 3.56
N TRP A 65 18.15 0.27 4.39
CA TRP A 65 17.14 -0.77 4.18
C TRP A 65 15.87 -0.19 3.55
N TYR A 66 15.10 -1.04 2.91
CA TYR A 66 13.70 -0.76 2.64
C TYR A 66 12.84 -1.30 3.75
N MET A 67 11.88 -0.51 4.22
CA MET A 67 10.78 -0.96 5.04
C MET A 67 9.59 -1.30 4.13
N LEU A 68 9.14 -2.55 4.17
CA LEU A 68 7.88 -2.96 3.59
C LEU A 68 6.81 -3.03 4.67
N SER A 69 5.68 -2.40 4.42
CA SER A 69 4.54 -2.34 5.35
C SER A 69 3.27 -2.87 4.71
N TYR A 70 2.58 -3.77 5.40
CA TYR A 70 1.26 -4.29 5.04
C TYR A 70 0.38 -4.44 6.30
N GLY A 71 -0.55 -3.51 6.50
CA GLY A 71 -1.27 -3.42 7.77
C GLY A 71 -0.28 -3.23 8.93
N ASP A 72 -0.38 -4.10 9.94
CA ASP A 72 0.50 -4.10 11.12
C ASP A 72 1.83 -4.86 10.89
N VAL A 73 1.99 -5.51 9.74
CA VAL A 73 3.21 -6.25 9.42
C VAL A 73 4.24 -5.31 8.79
N HIS A 74 5.42 -5.28 9.41
CA HIS A 74 6.58 -4.54 8.94
C HIS A 74 7.79 -5.46 8.82
N MET A 75 8.50 -5.37 7.68
CA MET A 75 9.71 -6.14 7.41
C MET A 75 10.77 -5.29 6.73
N LYS A 76 12.02 -5.44 7.17
CA LYS A 76 13.18 -4.81 6.54
C LYS A 76 13.75 -5.69 5.44
N THR A 77 14.01 -5.07 4.30
CA THR A 77 14.50 -5.76 3.10
C THR A 77 15.61 -4.99 2.40
N ARG A 78 16.58 -5.70 1.83
CA ARG A 78 17.54 -5.14 0.89
C ARG A 78 16.84 -4.77 -0.42
N PRO A 79 17.45 -3.94 -1.27
CA PRO A 79 16.97 -3.70 -2.62
C PRO A 79 16.82 -5.03 -3.37
N VAL A 80 15.66 -5.25 -3.97
CA VAL A 80 15.34 -6.44 -4.77
C VAL A 80 14.37 -6.05 -5.89
N MET A 81 14.30 -6.87 -6.93
CA MET A 81 13.33 -6.68 -8.01
C MET A 81 11.91 -6.90 -7.49
N VAL A 82 11.03 -5.95 -7.82
CA VAL A 82 9.62 -5.94 -7.44
C VAL A 82 8.82 -5.30 -8.57
N ASP A 83 7.52 -5.57 -8.60
CA ASP A 83 6.62 -4.89 -9.52
C ASP A 83 5.99 -3.70 -8.80
N GLU A 84 6.21 -2.50 -9.32
CA GLU A 84 5.57 -1.29 -8.82
C GLU A 84 4.12 -1.21 -9.31
N VAL A 85 3.21 -0.88 -8.39
CA VAL A 85 1.77 -0.80 -8.61
C VAL A 85 1.22 0.56 -8.16
N PRO A 86 0.03 0.96 -8.63
CA PRO A 86 -0.59 2.21 -8.20
C PRO A 86 -0.80 2.28 -6.69
N GLU A 87 -0.68 3.48 -6.13
CA GLU A 87 -1.02 3.77 -4.74
C GLU A 87 -2.51 3.41 -4.47
N PRO A 88 -2.80 2.62 -3.42
CA PRO A 88 -4.16 2.41 -2.95
C PRO A 88 -4.80 3.72 -2.50
N LYS A 89 -6.02 3.99 -3.00
CA LYS A 89 -6.83 5.15 -2.62
C LYS A 89 -7.23 5.13 -1.15
N PHE A 90 -7.40 3.93 -0.59
CA PHE A 90 -7.77 3.71 0.80
C PHE A 90 -6.73 2.86 1.51
N LYS A 91 -6.65 2.97 2.83
CA LYS A 91 -5.63 2.29 3.65
C LYS A 91 -6.22 1.11 4.42
N MET A 92 -5.34 0.20 4.82
CA MET A 92 -5.69 -0.86 5.78
C MET A 92 -6.21 -0.23 7.08
N GLY A 93 -7.27 -0.82 7.64
CA GLY A 93 -7.94 -0.32 8.85
C GLY A 93 -8.89 0.87 8.61
N GLU A 94 -8.93 1.45 7.41
CA GLU A 94 -9.82 2.56 7.10
C GLU A 94 -11.27 2.10 7.00
N ILE A 95 -12.19 2.93 7.54
CA ILE A 95 -13.63 2.71 7.44
C ILE A 95 -14.14 3.39 6.18
N VAL A 96 -14.85 2.64 5.35
CA VAL A 96 -15.40 3.10 4.07
C VAL A 96 -16.89 2.76 3.97
N GLU A 97 -17.59 3.52 3.14
CA GLU A 97 -18.97 3.28 2.74
C GLU A 97 -19.04 2.68 1.34
N LEU A 98 -20.00 1.79 1.10
CA LEU A 98 -20.32 1.28 -0.23
C LEU A 98 -21.08 2.35 -1.03
N ALA A 99 -20.54 2.73 -2.19
CA ALA A 99 -21.08 3.79 -3.05
C ALA A 99 -22.43 3.44 -3.70
N HIS A 100 -22.73 2.14 -3.86
CA HIS A 100 -23.95 1.64 -4.47
C HIS A 100 -24.68 0.68 -3.53
N GLN A 101 -25.86 1.07 -3.08
CA GLN A 101 -26.82 0.15 -2.45
C GLN A 101 -28.03 -0.03 -3.36
N PHE A 102 -28.25 -1.27 -3.81
CA PHE A 102 -29.53 -1.69 -4.40
C PHE A 102 -30.47 -2.32 -3.34
N GLU A 103 -29.96 -2.61 -2.12
CA GLU A 103 -30.71 -3.23 -1.03
C GLU A 103 -30.53 -2.43 0.26
N VAL A 104 -31.65 -2.04 0.84
CA VAL A 104 -31.79 -1.08 1.95
C VAL A 104 -31.31 -1.66 3.31
N ASP A 105 -31.06 -2.97 3.40
CA ASP A 105 -30.89 -3.68 4.68
C ASP A 105 -29.47 -4.17 5.00
N LYS A 106 -28.45 -3.83 4.20
CA LYS A 106 -27.06 -4.22 4.51
C LYS A 106 -26.28 -3.03 5.09
N ILE A 107 -25.52 -3.30 6.16
CA ILE A 107 -24.56 -2.36 6.74
C ILE A 107 -23.71 -1.78 5.60
N ALA A 108 -23.89 -0.48 5.35
CA ALA A 108 -23.27 0.24 4.24
C ALA A 108 -21.77 0.50 4.47
N ILE A 109 -21.34 0.41 5.74
CA ILE A 109 -19.96 0.64 6.17
C ILE A 109 -19.17 -0.66 6.28
N GLY A 110 -17.86 -0.58 6.09
CA GLY A 110 -16.93 -1.67 6.36
C GLY A 110 -15.52 -1.16 6.61
N THR A 111 -14.72 -1.98 7.30
CA THR A 111 -13.30 -1.69 7.55
C THR A 111 -12.44 -2.47 6.57
N ILE A 112 -11.51 -1.80 5.90
CA ILE A 112 -10.57 -2.46 4.99
C ILE A 112 -9.62 -3.36 5.79
N TYR A 113 -9.62 -4.66 5.50
CA TYR A 113 -8.72 -5.63 6.16
C TYR A 113 -7.67 -6.22 5.23
N ALA A 114 -7.86 -6.12 3.91
CA ALA A 114 -6.87 -6.51 2.92
C ALA A 114 -6.94 -5.61 1.69
N ILE A 115 -5.76 -5.27 1.17
CA ILE A 115 -5.58 -4.60 -0.11
C ILE A 115 -4.73 -5.52 -0.99
N ARG A 116 -5.22 -5.78 -2.21
CA ARG A 116 -4.55 -6.66 -3.18
C ARG A 116 -4.54 -5.99 -4.55
N TYR A 117 -3.54 -6.30 -5.36
CA TYR A 117 -3.49 -5.84 -6.74
C TYR A 117 -4.29 -6.77 -7.64
N SER A 118 -5.16 -6.20 -8.48
CA SER A 118 -5.87 -6.97 -9.50
C SER A 118 -5.15 -6.86 -10.82
N GLU A 119 -4.57 -7.95 -11.32
CA GLU A 119 -4.00 -7.99 -12.67
C GLU A 119 -5.06 -7.68 -13.75
N TYR A 120 -6.29 -8.17 -13.56
CA TYR A 120 -7.38 -7.98 -14.52
C TYR A 120 -7.81 -6.52 -14.64
N HIS A 121 -7.97 -5.82 -13.51
CA HIS A 121 -8.38 -4.41 -13.50
C HIS A 121 -7.20 -3.43 -13.53
N ARG A 122 -5.97 -3.92 -13.29
CA ARG A 122 -4.73 -3.14 -13.16
C ARG A 122 -4.81 -2.05 -12.10
N GLU A 123 -5.52 -2.34 -11.01
CA GLU A 123 -5.74 -1.39 -9.92
C GLU A 123 -5.88 -2.11 -8.56
N PRO A 124 -5.70 -1.38 -7.43
CA PRO A 124 -5.94 -1.92 -6.10
C PRO A 124 -7.40 -2.33 -5.87
N GLN A 125 -7.55 -3.47 -5.23
CA GLN A 125 -8.80 -4.08 -4.78
C GLN A 125 -8.83 -4.18 -3.26
N TYR A 126 -10.01 -3.97 -2.68
CA TYR A 126 -10.23 -3.84 -1.24
C TYR A 126 -11.16 -4.93 -0.73
N TYR A 127 -10.80 -5.52 0.40
CA TYR A 127 -11.63 -6.49 1.10
C TYR A 127 -12.04 -5.90 2.45
N LEU A 128 -13.31 -6.10 2.81
CA LEU A 128 -13.93 -5.42 3.94
C LEU A 128 -14.38 -6.40 5.02
N ILE A 129 -14.25 -6.00 6.28
CA ILE A 129 -14.98 -6.57 7.41
C ILE A 129 -16.20 -5.69 7.66
N ARG A 130 -17.39 -6.30 7.76
CA ARG A 130 -18.66 -5.62 8.07
C ARG A 130 -19.33 -6.34 9.22
N GLY A 131 -19.26 -5.76 10.42
CA GLY A 131 -19.57 -6.48 11.65
C GLY A 131 -18.65 -7.70 11.78
N GLU A 132 -19.23 -8.90 11.89
CA GLU A 132 -18.48 -10.16 11.97
C GLU A 132 -18.14 -10.79 10.61
N LEU A 133 -18.57 -10.18 9.49
CA LEU A 133 -18.48 -10.79 8.16
C LEU A 133 -17.30 -10.22 7.36
N LYS A 134 -16.36 -11.09 6.97
CA LYS A 134 -15.35 -10.80 5.95
C LYS A 134 -15.94 -10.95 4.55
N SER A 135 -15.71 -9.97 3.68
CA SER A 135 -16.13 -10.06 2.28
C SER A 135 -15.34 -11.16 1.56
N GLN A 136 -16.05 -12.02 0.82
CA GLN A 136 -15.42 -13.00 -0.07
C GLN A 136 -15.01 -12.35 -1.40
N ASN A 137 -15.79 -11.35 -1.84
CA ASN A 137 -15.52 -10.58 -3.04
C ASN A 137 -14.77 -9.29 -2.70
N ALA A 138 -13.93 -8.86 -3.64
CA ALA A 138 -13.25 -7.58 -3.57
C ALA A 138 -14.13 -6.44 -4.10
N TYR A 139 -13.85 -5.24 -3.62
CA TYR A 139 -14.41 -3.98 -4.09
C TYR A 139 -13.32 -3.18 -4.82
N LEU A 140 -13.71 -2.39 -5.81
CA LEU A 140 -12.81 -1.42 -6.45
C LEU A 140 -12.96 -0.05 -5.78
N ALA A 141 -11.99 0.84 -6.01
CA ALA A 141 -11.99 2.18 -5.42
C ALA A 141 -13.25 3.01 -5.79
N LYS A 142 -13.86 2.73 -6.95
CA LYS A 142 -15.11 3.36 -7.41
C LYS A 142 -16.36 2.90 -6.67
N ASP A 143 -16.30 1.71 -6.06
CA ASP A 143 -17.41 1.12 -5.32
C ASP A 143 -17.42 1.60 -3.86
N LEU A 144 -16.42 2.40 -3.46
CA LEU A 144 -16.17 2.84 -2.10
C LEU A 144 -16.11 4.37 -1.98
N ARG A 145 -16.49 4.86 -0.81
CA ARG A 145 -16.34 6.27 -0.41
C ARG A 145 -15.75 6.35 1.00
N PRO A 146 -14.99 7.41 1.32
CA PRO A 146 -14.59 7.65 2.70
C PRO A 146 -15.82 7.71 3.61
N TYR A 147 -15.76 7.07 4.78
CA TYR A 147 -16.81 7.22 5.78
C TYR A 147 -16.71 8.61 6.42
N GLU A 148 -17.78 9.40 6.33
CA GLU A 148 -17.91 10.66 7.05
C GLU A 148 -18.86 10.44 8.25
N PRO A 149 -18.37 10.49 9.50
CA PRO A 149 -19.26 10.36 10.65
C PRO A 149 -20.28 11.52 10.65
N PRO A 150 -21.54 11.26 11.02
CA PRO A 150 -22.55 12.32 11.15
C PRO A 150 -22.03 13.46 12.03
N LYS A 151 -22.23 14.71 11.59
CA LYS A 151 -21.73 15.91 12.28
C LYS A 151 -22.35 16.18 13.66
N GLU A 152 -23.22 15.32 14.17
CA GLU A 152 -23.95 15.53 15.42
C GLU A 152 -23.51 14.54 16.51
N PHE A 153 -22.42 14.88 17.23
CA PHE A 153 -22.14 14.38 18.59
C PHE A 153 -21.30 15.38 19.40
N HIS A 154 -21.55 16.69 19.24
CA HIS A 154 -20.96 17.73 20.11
C HIS A 154 -21.98 18.56 20.89
N ALA A 155 -23.28 18.25 20.81
CA ALA A 155 -24.34 19.07 21.43
C ALA A 155 -25.19 18.32 22.48
N MET A 156 -24.62 17.39 23.25
CA MET A 156 -25.36 16.68 24.32
C MET A 156 -24.66 16.61 25.69
N HIS A 157 -23.57 17.36 25.91
CA HIS A 157 -22.91 17.44 27.21
C HIS A 157 -22.79 18.87 27.78
N GLU A 158 -23.64 19.80 27.33
CA GLU A 158 -23.64 21.16 27.83
C GLU A 158 -25.05 21.62 28.24
N PHE A 159 -25.75 20.80 29.02
CA PHE A 159 -26.88 21.24 29.84
C PHE A 159 -27.00 20.31 31.04
N GLU A 160 -26.32 20.64 32.14
CA GLU A 160 -26.83 20.31 33.48
C GLU A 160 -27.14 21.63 34.21
N PRO A 161 -28.29 21.71 34.92
CA PRO A 161 -28.80 22.91 35.58
C PRO A 161 -28.07 23.28 36.88
#